data_AF-A0A7G9YU58-F1
#
_entry.id   AF-A0A7G9YU58-F1
#
_cell.length_a   1.000
_cell.length_b   1.000
_cell.length_c   1.000
_cell.angle_alpha   90.00
_cell.angle_beta   90.00
_cell.angle_gamma   90.00
#
_symmetry.space_group_name_H-M   'P 1'
#
loop_
_entity.id
_entity.type
_entity.pdbx_description
1 polymer ?
#
loop_
_entity_poly.entity_id
_entity_poly.type
_entity_poly.pdbx_seq_one_letter_code
_entity_poly.pdbx_strand_id
1 'polypeptide(L)'
;MQLQEVSEWLEKYNSKNESFDLEKEIENIVSRKIFLTKEDLIKIVKWRFPKGLEKNRERVINFLEQMDGSEIEKITWEAFEIEEESKKIRKLCKIKGVGISLASCILTFHNPKKYCVFNTRVYDEIFKIETRPNNIFSSPDYYLEMLNEIRKFSEKYNLMVRDVGKALFKKNCEESKSNNTRIKDISQDERPREKLERDGPDYLSNDELLALIIRTGHQKENAIEMSNRLIKEYGLDKLSDLSLNELQEIKGIGFAKACQIIALFEFNKRHAISKRDEKPIKCAKDVYEYAQPLLSGKDKEHFMILHLDSKNRVIKDEIISIGILNASLVHPREVFKSAIKESANAIVLVHNHPSGDAEPSKVDEDVTNRLNETGKLLKIKIIDHVIIGKDNYYSFRENQKIT
;
A
#
# COMPACT_ATOMS: atom_id res chain seq x y z
N MET A 1 -16.29 21.77 -11.84
CA MET A 1 -17.36 22.09 -10.87
C MET A 1 -18.47 22.81 -11.63
N GLN A 2 -19.71 22.32 -11.59
CA GLN A 2 -20.86 23.05 -12.12
C GLN A 2 -21.42 24.02 -11.04
N LEU A 3 -22.23 25.02 -11.42
CA LEU A 3 -22.81 26.00 -10.49
C LEU A 3 -23.52 25.33 -9.29
N GLN A 4 -24.28 24.27 -9.59
CA GLN A 4 -25.11 23.55 -8.62
C GLN A 4 -24.27 22.84 -7.54
N GLU A 5 -23.02 22.44 -7.86
CA GLU A 5 -22.10 21.85 -6.88
C GLU A 5 -21.61 22.87 -5.85
N VAL A 6 -21.51 24.16 -6.21
CA VAL A 6 -20.93 25.19 -5.33
C VAL A 6 -21.81 25.41 -4.11
N SER A 7 -23.11 25.61 -4.32
CA SER A 7 -24.08 25.85 -3.25
C SER A 7 -24.12 24.68 -2.28
N GLU A 8 -24.13 23.45 -2.79
CA GLU A 8 -24.12 22.23 -1.97
C GLU A 8 -22.87 22.13 -1.09
N TRP A 9 -21.68 22.34 -1.68
CA TRP A 9 -20.43 22.26 -0.91
C TRP A 9 -20.27 23.44 0.06
N LEU A 10 -20.83 24.61 -0.27
CA LEU A 10 -20.82 25.77 0.60
C LEU A 10 -21.73 25.56 1.83
N GLU A 11 -22.91 25.00 1.65
CA GLU A 11 -23.80 24.61 2.77
C GLU A 11 -23.09 23.62 3.71
N LYS A 12 -22.45 22.59 3.15
CA LYS A 12 -21.65 21.61 3.92
C LYS A 12 -20.43 22.24 4.61
N TYR A 13 -19.88 23.33 4.08
CA TYR A 13 -18.78 24.07 4.73
C TYR A 13 -19.31 24.83 5.95
N ASN A 14 -20.46 25.50 5.78
CA ASN A 14 -21.06 26.37 6.79
C ASN A 14 -21.73 25.61 7.95
N SER A 15 -21.99 24.30 7.82
CA SER A 15 -22.64 23.48 8.85
C SER A 15 -21.74 23.09 10.05
N LYS A 16 -20.52 23.63 10.17
CA LYS A 16 -19.60 23.37 11.30
C LYS A 16 -19.58 24.52 12.30
N ASN A 17 -19.97 24.26 13.56
CA ASN A 17 -20.22 25.31 14.56
C ASN A 17 -18.98 26.11 15.03
N GLU A 18 -17.90 25.51 15.56
CA GLU A 18 -16.86 26.31 16.26
C GLU A 18 -15.98 27.21 15.36
N SER A 19 -15.64 26.79 14.14
CA SER A 19 -14.76 27.56 13.25
C SER A 19 -15.50 28.64 12.46
N PHE A 20 -16.83 28.50 12.33
CA PHE A 20 -17.67 29.37 11.52
C PHE A 20 -18.06 30.65 12.27
N ASP A 21 -18.29 30.56 13.57
CA ASP A 21 -18.62 31.73 14.41
C ASP A 21 -17.44 32.71 14.48
N LEU A 22 -16.22 32.20 14.70
CA LEU A 22 -15.00 33.02 14.67
C LEU A 22 -14.74 33.62 13.29
N GLU A 23 -15.07 32.90 12.21
CA GLU A 23 -14.92 33.41 10.85
C GLU A 23 -15.83 34.62 10.61
N LYS A 24 -17.10 34.54 11.01
CA LYS A 24 -18.06 35.66 10.92
C LYS A 24 -17.63 36.85 11.77
N GLU A 25 -17.10 36.61 12.97
CA GLU A 25 -16.56 37.67 13.82
C GLU A 25 -15.42 38.42 13.10
N ILE A 26 -14.47 37.68 12.51
CA ILE A 26 -13.34 38.26 11.79
C ILE A 26 -13.82 39.00 10.54
N GLU A 27 -14.69 38.41 9.72
CA GLU A 27 -15.24 39.04 8.51
C GLU A 27 -15.91 40.39 8.84
N ASN A 28 -16.73 40.45 9.91
CA ASN A 28 -17.42 41.68 10.32
C ASN A 28 -16.48 42.80 10.78
N ILE A 29 -15.34 42.44 11.38
CA ILE A 29 -14.38 43.40 11.94
C ILE A 29 -13.41 43.87 10.85
N VAL A 30 -12.87 42.93 10.07
CA VAL A 30 -11.74 43.17 9.18
C VAL A 30 -12.15 43.81 7.85
N SER A 31 -13.35 43.49 7.34
CA SER A 31 -13.79 43.98 6.02
C SER A 31 -14.06 45.49 5.97
N ARG A 32 -14.09 46.17 7.12
CA ARG A 32 -14.39 47.60 7.25
C ARG A 32 -13.18 48.43 7.69
N LYS A 33 -12.03 47.79 7.92
CA LYS A 33 -10.83 48.45 8.42
C LYS A 33 -9.87 48.80 7.30
N ILE A 34 -9.26 49.98 7.41
CA ILE A 34 -8.19 50.46 6.52
C ILE A 34 -6.80 49.93 6.93
N PHE A 35 -6.67 49.31 8.11
CA PHE A 35 -5.47 48.63 8.60
C PHE A 35 -5.84 47.59 9.66
N LEU A 36 -4.93 46.67 10.00
CA LEU A 36 -5.16 45.67 11.04
C LEU A 36 -4.28 45.93 12.26
N THR A 37 -4.90 45.81 13.43
CA THR A 37 -4.20 45.80 14.72
C THR A 37 -3.52 44.46 14.95
N LYS A 38 -2.65 44.39 15.95
CA LYS A 38 -2.03 43.14 16.40
C LYS A 38 -3.11 42.12 16.82
N GLU A 39 -4.15 42.56 17.52
CA GLU A 39 -5.26 41.73 17.98
C GLU A 39 -6.04 41.14 16.80
N ASP A 40 -6.29 41.93 15.75
CA ASP A 40 -6.95 41.46 14.52
C ASP A 40 -6.14 40.32 13.87
N LEU A 41 -4.82 40.49 13.74
CA LEU A 41 -3.95 39.45 13.19
C LEU A 41 -3.93 38.20 14.05
N ILE A 42 -3.91 38.34 15.38
CA ILE A 42 -3.97 37.18 16.28
C ILE A 42 -5.27 36.40 16.08
N LYS A 43 -6.41 37.06 15.85
CA LYS A 43 -7.68 36.39 15.52
C LYS A 43 -7.57 35.61 14.20
N ILE A 44 -7.01 36.22 13.16
CA ILE A 44 -6.78 35.54 11.86
C ILE A 44 -5.86 34.32 12.02
N VAL A 45 -4.80 34.42 12.83
CA VAL A 45 -3.88 33.32 13.12
C VAL A 45 -4.59 32.19 13.86
N LYS A 46 -5.42 32.50 14.87
CA LYS A 46 -6.23 31.52 15.62
C LYS A 46 -7.21 30.79 14.69
N TRP A 47 -7.85 31.51 13.77
CA TRP A 47 -8.72 30.90 12.75
C TRP A 47 -7.94 30.00 11.79
N ARG A 48 -6.77 30.44 11.31
CA ARG A 48 -5.96 29.67 10.34
C ARG A 48 -5.38 28.39 10.93
N PHE A 49 -5.04 28.42 12.21
CA PHE A 49 -4.40 27.32 12.95
C PHE A 49 -5.29 26.88 14.14
N PRO A 50 -6.35 26.09 13.87
CA PRO A 50 -7.29 25.61 14.88
C PRO A 50 -6.64 24.57 15.82
N LYS A 51 -7.43 23.99 16.73
CA LYS A 51 -6.99 22.91 17.65
C LYS A 51 -6.26 21.78 16.89
N GLY A 52 -5.09 21.38 17.38
CA GLY A 52 -4.19 20.40 16.74
C GLY A 52 -3.01 21.01 15.96
N LEU A 53 -2.94 22.34 15.86
CA LEU A 53 -1.81 23.09 15.28
C LEU A 53 -1.25 24.14 16.28
N GLU A 54 -1.34 23.86 17.58
CA GLU A 54 -0.92 24.72 18.71
C GLU A 54 0.48 25.31 18.48
N LYS A 55 1.45 24.45 18.18
CA LYS A 55 2.85 24.83 18.03
C LYS A 55 3.07 25.86 16.90
N ASN A 56 2.33 25.74 15.80
CA ASN A 56 2.43 26.67 14.68
C ASN A 56 1.74 28.01 15.03
N ARG A 57 0.59 27.93 15.69
CA ARG A 57 -0.16 29.09 16.18
C ARG A 57 0.67 29.90 17.16
N GLU A 58 1.18 29.26 18.21
CA GLU A 58 2.00 29.90 19.26
C GLU A 58 3.27 30.51 18.68
N ARG A 59 3.95 29.83 17.76
CA ARG A 59 5.14 30.38 17.10
C ARG A 59 4.85 31.70 16.39
N VAL A 60 3.75 31.78 15.64
CA VAL A 60 3.39 33.01 14.92
C VAL A 60 2.93 34.09 15.91
N ILE A 61 2.13 33.74 16.91
CA ILE A 61 1.69 34.69 17.95
C ILE A 61 2.90 35.28 18.68
N ASN A 62 3.87 34.48 19.10
CA ASN A 62 5.10 34.96 19.76
C ASN A 62 5.88 35.94 18.88
N PHE A 63 5.90 35.74 17.55
CA PHE A 63 6.52 36.69 16.63
C PHE A 63 5.74 38.00 16.54
N LEU A 64 4.41 37.96 16.50
CA LEU A 64 3.56 39.15 16.48
C LEU A 64 3.62 39.92 17.79
N GLU A 65 3.71 39.24 18.93
CA GLU A 65 3.85 39.84 20.25
C GLU A 65 5.14 40.67 20.36
N GLN A 66 6.23 40.18 19.75
CA GLN A 66 7.52 40.87 19.69
C GLN A 66 7.57 42.07 18.73
N MET A 67 6.60 42.21 17.82
CA MET A 67 6.55 43.35 16.89
C MET A 67 5.86 44.56 17.53
N ASP A 68 6.24 45.76 17.12
CA ASP A 68 5.48 46.96 17.45
C ASP A 68 4.11 46.92 16.74
N GLY A 69 3.04 47.21 17.47
CA GLY A 69 1.69 47.29 16.90
C GLY A 69 1.59 48.33 15.79
N SER A 70 2.28 49.47 15.95
CA SER A 70 2.28 50.55 14.95
C SER A 70 2.89 50.11 13.61
N GLU A 71 3.88 49.21 13.66
CA GLU A 71 4.53 48.66 12.47
C GLU A 71 3.58 47.71 11.71
N ILE A 72 2.81 46.89 12.43
CA ILE A 72 1.79 46.01 11.85
C ILE A 72 0.70 46.83 11.16
N GLU A 73 0.19 47.85 11.83
CA GLU A 73 -0.83 48.76 11.29
C GLU A 73 -0.34 49.44 10.01
N LYS A 74 0.89 49.98 10.04
CA LYS A 74 1.52 50.59 8.87
C LYS A 74 1.69 49.61 7.71
N ILE A 75 2.20 48.40 7.96
CA ILE A 75 2.40 47.41 6.91
C ILE A 75 1.07 47.01 6.25
N THR A 76 0.02 46.80 7.05
CA THR A 76 -1.29 46.39 6.54
C THR A 76 -2.01 47.51 5.82
N TRP A 77 -1.95 48.74 6.32
CA TRP A 77 -2.44 49.93 5.62
C TRP A 77 -1.80 50.07 4.24
N GLU A 78 -0.45 50.11 4.19
CA GLU A 78 0.28 50.23 2.92
C GLU A 78 -0.03 49.04 1.98
N ALA A 79 -0.19 47.83 2.52
CA ALA A 79 -0.56 46.67 1.70
C ALA A 79 -1.95 46.84 1.07
N PHE A 80 -2.94 47.37 1.80
CA PHE A 80 -4.30 47.51 1.30
C PHE A 80 -4.39 48.53 0.15
N GLU A 81 -3.57 49.57 0.16
CA GLU A 81 -3.48 50.58 -0.91
C GLU A 81 -2.74 50.11 -2.18
N ILE A 82 -1.90 49.07 -2.10
CA ILE A 82 -1.17 48.59 -3.29
C ILE A 82 -2.14 47.97 -4.32
N GLU A 83 -2.08 48.42 -5.57
CA GLU A 83 -2.88 47.83 -6.66
C GLU A 83 -2.34 46.46 -7.11
N GLU A 84 -1.02 46.36 -7.29
CA GLU A 84 -0.38 45.14 -7.78
C GLU A 84 -0.35 44.03 -6.70
N GLU A 85 -1.10 42.95 -6.94
CA GLU A 85 -1.35 41.92 -5.93
C GLU A 85 -0.08 41.19 -5.48
N SER A 86 0.87 40.99 -6.39
CA SER A 86 2.18 40.38 -6.07
C SER A 86 2.93 41.22 -5.02
N LYS A 87 2.93 42.55 -5.19
CA LYS A 87 3.55 43.50 -4.26
C LYS A 87 2.78 43.58 -2.94
N LYS A 88 1.45 43.51 -2.98
CA LYS A 88 0.60 43.47 -1.79
C LYS A 88 0.92 42.27 -0.90
N ILE A 89 1.05 41.08 -1.48
CA ILE A 89 1.43 39.86 -0.74
C ILE A 89 2.83 40.00 -0.16
N ARG A 90 3.81 40.43 -0.97
CA ARG A 90 5.18 40.64 -0.49
C ARG A 90 5.25 41.67 0.64
N LYS A 91 4.41 42.71 0.60
CA LYS A 91 4.29 43.72 1.65
C LYS A 91 3.79 43.11 2.95
N LEU A 92 2.71 42.32 2.90
CA LEU A 92 2.19 41.59 4.07
C LEU A 92 3.20 40.58 4.63
N CYS A 93 3.97 39.92 3.78
CA CYS A 93 5.02 38.98 4.20
C CYS A 93 6.20 39.65 4.94
N LYS A 94 6.25 40.99 5.04
CA LYS A 94 7.21 41.69 5.90
C LYS A 94 6.87 41.55 7.39
N ILE A 95 5.62 41.21 7.73
CA ILE A 95 5.21 40.95 9.10
C ILE A 95 5.82 39.60 9.54
N LYS A 96 6.55 39.60 10.66
CA LYS A 96 7.24 38.40 11.15
C LYS A 96 6.26 37.27 11.40
N GLY A 97 6.51 36.10 10.78
CA GLY A 97 5.63 34.93 10.88
C GLY A 97 4.48 34.91 9.87
N VAL A 98 4.29 35.97 9.07
CA VAL A 98 3.30 36.01 7.98
C VAL A 98 3.96 35.55 6.69
N GLY A 99 3.66 34.31 6.27
CA GLY A 99 3.97 33.82 4.92
C GLY A 99 2.81 34.02 3.95
N ILE A 100 2.98 33.62 2.69
CA ILE A 100 1.97 33.80 1.61
C ILE A 100 0.60 33.23 1.98
N SER A 101 0.56 32.06 2.62
CA SER A 101 -0.66 31.44 3.13
C SER A 101 -1.42 32.36 4.11
N LEU A 102 -0.73 32.99 5.06
CA LEU A 102 -1.37 33.87 6.03
C LEU A 102 -1.68 35.25 5.43
N ALA A 103 -0.82 35.77 4.55
CA ALA A 103 -1.08 36.98 3.77
C ALA A 103 -2.38 36.83 2.94
N SER A 104 -2.61 35.67 2.32
CA SER A 104 -3.86 35.40 1.61
C SER A 104 -5.09 35.40 2.52
N CYS A 105 -4.96 34.98 3.79
CA CYS A 105 -6.04 35.04 4.77
C CYS A 105 -6.38 36.49 5.11
N ILE A 106 -5.36 37.32 5.35
CA ILE A 106 -5.52 38.76 5.59
C ILE A 106 -6.29 39.43 4.44
N LEU A 107 -5.88 39.19 3.20
CA LEU A 107 -6.56 39.74 2.02
C LEU A 107 -7.98 39.23 1.86
N THR A 108 -8.21 37.95 2.16
CA THR A 108 -9.54 37.33 2.10
C THR A 108 -10.51 37.96 3.09
N PHE A 109 -10.09 38.15 4.34
CA PHE A 109 -10.95 38.77 5.35
C PHE A 109 -11.17 40.25 5.08
N HIS A 110 -10.20 40.94 4.48
CA HIS A 110 -10.34 42.35 4.11
C HIS A 110 -11.28 42.54 2.91
N ASN A 111 -11.19 41.69 1.88
CA ASN A 111 -12.06 41.76 0.71
C ASN A 111 -12.43 40.34 0.17
N PRO A 112 -13.47 39.71 0.74
CA PRO A 112 -13.88 38.35 0.39
C PRO A 112 -14.49 38.23 -1.01
N LYS A 113 -14.90 39.36 -1.62
CA LYS A 113 -15.35 39.41 -3.01
C LYS A 113 -14.19 39.24 -3.99
N LYS A 114 -12.99 39.70 -3.63
CA LYS A 114 -11.81 39.72 -4.52
C LYS A 114 -10.81 38.59 -4.22
N TYR A 115 -10.75 38.10 -2.98
CA TYR A 115 -9.72 37.19 -2.51
C TYR A 115 -10.28 35.89 -1.91
N CYS A 116 -9.47 34.83 -2.02
CA CYS A 116 -9.68 33.55 -1.35
C CYS A 116 -8.39 33.14 -0.63
N VAL A 117 -8.53 32.32 0.42
CA VAL A 117 -7.41 31.73 1.15
C VAL A 117 -6.61 30.80 0.26
N PHE A 118 -5.29 30.94 0.30
CA PHE A 118 -4.37 30.04 -0.38
C PHE A 118 -4.24 28.72 0.39
N ASN A 119 -4.78 27.65 -0.19
CA ASN A 119 -4.81 26.34 0.42
C ASN A 119 -4.45 25.28 -0.63
N THR A 120 -3.60 24.34 -0.22
CA THR A 120 -3.17 23.23 -1.07
C THR A 120 -4.32 22.37 -1.58
N ARG A 121 -5.38 22.16 -0.79
CA ARG A 121 -6.56 21.41 -1.21
C ARG A 121 -7.37 22.13 -2.29
N VAL A 122 -7.46 23.45 -2.19
CA VAL A 122 -8.13 24.28 -3.21
C VAL A 122 -7.30 24.27 -4.49
N TYR A 123 -5.97 24.39 -4.35
CA TYR A 123 -5.05 24.31 -5.47
C TYR A 123 -5.14 22.98 -6.22
N ASP A 124 -5.09 21.86 -5.49
CA ASP A 124 -5.19 20.52 -6.08
C ASP A 124 -6.54 20.32 -6.79
N GLU A 125 -7.62 20.88 -6.23
CA GLU A 125 -8.95 20.78 -6.81
C GLU A 125 -9.08 21.58 -8.12
N ILE A 126 -8.41 22.73 -8.22
CA ILE A 126 -8.42 23.57 -9.42
C ILE A 126 -7.59 22.94 -10.53
N PHE A 127 -6.33 22.57 -10.23
CA PHE A 127 -5.39 22.17 -11.27
C PHE A 127 -5.37 20.66 -11.55
N LYS A 128 -6.02 19.85 -10.70
CA LYS A 128 -6.12 18.38 -10.84
C LYS A 128 -4.76 17.70 -11.12
N ILE A 129 -3.70 18.24 -10.53
CA ILE A 129 -2.31 17.82 -10.76
C ILE A 129 -1.96 16.52 -10.04
N GLU A 130 -1.17 15.66 -10.68
CA GLU A 130 -0.66 14.42 -10.08
C GLU A 130 0.43 14.69 -9.04
N THR A 131 1.28 15.68 -9.30
CA THR A 131 2.36 16.14 -8.41
C THR A 131 2.37 17.66 -8.29
N ARG A 132 2.50 18.16 -7.07
CA ARG A 132 2.52 19.60 -6.78
C ARG A 132 3.93 20.16 -6.88
N PRO A 133 4.13 21.41 -7.34
CA PRO A 133 5.42 22.08 -7.27
C PRO A 133 6.00 22.07 -5.85
N ASN A 134 7.26 21.67 -5.73
CA ASN A 134 8.03 21.83 -4.50
C ASN A 134 8.16 23.34 -4.23
N ASN A 135 7.70 23.80 -3.06
CA ASN A 135 7.67 25.21 -2.64
C ASN A 135 6.50 26.07 -3.17
N ILE A 136 5.31 25.49 -3.34
CA ILE A 136 4.12 26.28 -3.73
C ILE A 136 3.85 27.54 -2.89
N PHE A 137 4.29 27.57 -1.62
CA PHE A 137 4.13 28.72 -0.73
C PHE A 137 5.29 29.72 -0.74
N SER A 138 6.29 29.54 -1.62
CA SER A 138 7.46 30.44 -1.69
C SER A 138 7.30 31.57 -2.71
N SER A 139 6.44 31.42 -3.72
CA SER A 139 6.17 32.48 -4.70
C SER A 139 4.71 32.95 -4.64
N PRO A 140 4.45 34.28 -4.69
CA PRO A 140 3.11 34.81 -4.88
C PRO A 140 2.45 34.32 -6.18
N ASP A 141 3.23 33.94 -7.18
CA ASP A 141 2.72 33.59 -8.51
C ASP A 141 1.75 32.39 -8.45
N TYR A 142 2.06 31.35 -7.67
CA TYR A 142 1.17 30.19 -7.49
C TYR A 142 -0.16 30.58 -6.82
N TYR A 143 -0.12 31.54 -5.90
CA TYR A 143 -1.36 32.04 -5.31
C TYR A 143 -2.19 32.83 -6.32
N LEU A 144 -1.54 33.70 -7.11
CA LEU A 144 -2.22 34.50 -8.13
C LEU A 144 -2.79 33.62 -9.25
N GLU A 145 -2.07 32.58 -9.65
CA GLU A 145 -2.53 31.57 -10.61
C GLU A 145 -3.82 30.90 -10.11
N MET A 146 -3.79 30.37 -8.88
CA MET A 146 -4.97 29.78 -8.24
C MET A 146 -6.13 30.78 -8.14
N LEU A 147 -5.83 32.02 -7.74
CA LEU A 147 -6.83 33.06 -7.52
C LEU A 147 -7.50 33.50 -8.83
N ASN A 148 -6.73 33.57 -9.92
CA ASN A 148 -7.26 33.92 -11.25
C ASN A 148 -8.24 32.87 -11.76
N GLU A 149 -7.96 31.57 -11.54
CA GLU A 149 -8.91 30.50 -11.90
C GLU A 149 -10.20 30.58 -11.07
N ILE A 150 -10.10 30.86 -9.77
CA ILE A 150 -11.29 31.06 -8.93
C ILE A 150 -12.09 32.27 -9.42
N ARG A 151 -11.44 33.38 -9.78
CA ARG A 151 -12.10 34.60 -10.27
C ARG A 151 -12.85 34.40 -11.57
N LYS A 152 -12.24 33.73 -12.57
CA LYS A 152 -12.93 33.37 -13.81
C LYS A 152 -14.23 32.62 -13.53
N PHE A 153 -14.19 31.70 -12.57
CA PHE A 153 -15.36 30.95 -12.14
C PHE A 153 -16.37 31.85 -11.38
N SER A 154 -15.88 32.70 -10.48
CA SER A 154 -16.67 33.65 -9.70
C SER A 154 -17.45 34.62 -10.59
N GLU A 155 -16.80 35.19 -11.61
CA GLU A 155 -17.37 36.13 -12.57
C GLU A 155 -18.44 35.46 -13.43
N LYS A 156 -18.15 34.25 -13.95
CA LYS A 156 -19.08 33.49 -14.78
C LYS A 156 -20.43 33.25 -14.09
N TYR A 157 -20.42 33.10 -12.78
CA TYR A 157 -21.59 32.69 -12.00
C TYR A 157 -22.07 33.73 -10.99
N ASN A 158 -21.50 34.93 -11.00
CA ASN A 158 -21.79 36.02 -10.05
C ASN A 158 -21.73 35.57 -8.57
N LEU A 159 -20.69 34.83 -8.22
CA LEU A 159 -20.42 34.35 -6.85
C LEU A 159 -19.33 35.18 -6.18
N MET A 160 -19.21 35.09 -4.85
CA MET A 160 -18.03 35.63 -4.15
C MET A 160 -16.83 34.70 -4.33
N VAL A 161 -15.64 35.27 -4.56
CA VAL A 161 -14.38 34.51 -4.72
C VAL A 161 -14.11 33.64 -3.49
N ARG A 162 -14.40 34.15 -2.29
CA ARG A 162 -14.29 33.39 -1.04
C ARG A 162 -15.20 32.15 -1.01
N ASP A 163 -16.44 32.26 -1.48
CA ASP A 163 -17.42 31.16 -1.43
C ASP A 163 -17.03 30.02 -2.37
N VAL A 164 -16.56 30.36 -3.56
CA VAL A 164 -16.01 29.37 -4.50
C VAL A 164 -14.82 28.64 -3.85
N GLY A 165 -13.94 29.38 -3.17
CA GLY A 165 -12.84 28.81 -2.40
C GLY A 165 -13.27 27.87 -1.26
N LYS A 166 -14.31 28.24 -0.50
CA LYS A 166 -14.91 27.40 0.55
C LYS A 166 -15.46 26.10 -0.02
N ALA A 167 -16.21 26.19 -1.12
CA ALA A 167 -16.77 25.04 -1.82
C ALA A 167 -15.69 24.09 -2.33
N LEU A 168 -14.67 24.60 -3.04
CA LEU A 168 -13.54 23.80 -3.54
C LEU A 168 -12.79 23.11 -2.41
N PHE A 169 -12.52 23.83 -1.31
CA PHE A 169 -11.88 23.24 -0.14
C PHE A 169 -12.73 22.10 0.44
N LYS A 170 -14.03 22.31 0.60
CA LYS A 170 -14.94 21.33 1.20
C LYS A 170 -15.11 20.10 0.31
N LYS A 171 -15.29 20.32 -1.00
CA LYS A 171 -15.34 19.26 -2.01
C LYS A 171 -14.10 18.37 -1.92
N ASN A 172 -12.91 18.96 -1.99
CA ASN A 172 -11.67 18.22 -1.86
C ASN A 172 -11.57 17.49 -0.50
N CYS A 173 -12.02 18.09 0.60
CA CYS A 173 -12.03 17.43 1.91
C CYS A 173 -12.94 16.20 1.96
N GLU A 174 -14.13 16.24 1.35
CA GLU A 174 -15.07 15.13 1.38
C GLU A 174 -14.72 14.06 0.32
N GLU A 175 -14.26 14.45 -0.86
CA GLU A 175 -13.73 13.51 -1.87
C GLU A 175 -12.44 12.83 -1.39
N SER A 176 -11.57 13.54 -0.66
CA SER A 176 -10.38 12.91 -0.06
C SER A 176 -10.69 12.04 1.16
N LYS A 177 -11.80 12.27 1.87
CA LYS A 177 -12.31 11.34 2.89
C LYS A 177 -12.93 10.09 2.25
N SER A 178 -13.68 10.26 1.16
CA SER A 178 -14.22 9.16 0.36
C SER A 178 -13.11 8.25 -0.20
N ASN A 179 -11.91 8.78 -0.41
CA ASN A 179 -10.76 8.06 -0.96
C ASN A 179 -9.67 7.72 0.09
N ASN A 180 -9.90 7.94 1.39
CA ASN A 180 -8.88 7.69 2.41
C ASN A 180 -9.50 7.51 3.81
N THR A 181 -10.52 6.66 3.91
CA THR A 181 -11.10 6.27 5.20
C THR A 181 -9.99 5.59 5.99
N ARG A 182 -9.53 6.16 7.11
CA ARG A 182 -8.56 5.43 7.94
C ARG A 182 -9.30 4.24 8.53
N ILE A 183 -8.60 3.14 8.83
CA ILE A 183 -9.27 1.97 9.44
C ILE A 183 -9.99 2.35 10.74
N LYS A 184 -9.47 3.31 11.51
CA LYS A 184 -10.14 3.85 12.71
C LYS A 184 -11.41 4.66 12.44
N ASP A 185 -11.63 5.10 11.20
CA ASP A 185 -12.82 5.84 10.77
C ASP A 185 -13.91 4.87 10.26
N ILE A 186 -13.57 3.59 10.04
CA ILE A 186 -14.52 2.49 9.82
C ILE A 186 -15.21 2.17 11.16
N SER A 187 -16.50 1.79 11.11
CA SER A 187 -17.23 1.26 12.27
C SER A 187 -16.40 0.19 12.96
N GLN A 188 -16.34 0.21 14.29
CA GLN A 188 -15.51 -0.74 15.03
C GLN A 188 -15.84 -2.19 14.67
N ASP A 189 -17.11 -2.48 14.44
CA ASP A 189 -17.63 -3.79 14.04
C ASP A 189 -17.21 -4.26 12.63
N GLU A 190 -16.73 -3.34 11.80
CA GLU A 190 -16.34 -3.55 10.40
C GLU A 190 -14.81 -3.49 10.21
N ARG A 191 -14.06 -3.30 11.30
CA ARG A 191 -12.59 -3.27 11.23
C ARG A 191 -12.03 -4.70 11.23
N PRO A 192 -10.97 -4.99 10.46
CA PRO A 192 -10.46 -6.36 10.36
C PRO A 192 -10.04 -7.00 11.68
N ARG A 193 -9.45 -6.24 12.63
CA ARG A 193 -9.01 -6.83 13.91
C ARG A 193 -10.20 -7.21 14.78
N GLU A 194 -11.15 -6.31 14.88
CA GLU A 194 -12.36 -6.48 15.66
C GLU A 194 -13.29 -7.55 15.05
N LYS A 195 -13.41 -7.61 13.72
CA LYS A 195 -14.06 -8.73 13.01
C LYS A 195 -13.38 -10.06 13.32
N LEU A 196 -12.05 -10.11 13.29
CA LEU A 196 -11.29 -11.32 13.58
C LEU A 196 -11.52 -11.81 15.03
N GLU A 197 -11.56 -10.88 15.98
CA GLU A 197 -11.82 -11.18 17.39
C GLU A 197 -13.25 -11.68 17.63
N ARG A 198 -14.26 -11.06 16.99
CA ARG A 198 -15.67 -11.39 17.19
C ARG A 198 -16.12 -12.64 16.43
N ASP A 199 -15.79 -12.71 15.16
CA ASP A 199 -16.38 -13.66 14.19
C ASP A 199 -15.38 -14.70 13.67
N GLY A 200 -14.09 -14.51 13.93
CA GLY A 200 -13.02 -15.41 13.47
C GLY A 200 -12.53 -15.14 12.04
N PRO A 201 -11.46 -15.84 11.60
CA PRO A 201 -10.78 -15.56 10.34
C PRO A 201 -11.62 -15.86 9.10
N ASP A 202 -12.58 -16.78 9.19
CA ASP A 202 -13.44 -17.18 8.06
C ASP A 202 -14.38 -16.05 7.60
N TYR A 203 -14.60 -15.04 8.45
CA TYR A 203 -15.46 -13.88 8.17
C TYR A 203 -14.71 -12.70 7.53
N LEU A 204 -13.39 -12.84 7.35
CA LEU A 204 -12.55 -11.83 6.71
C LEU A 204 -12.34 -12.17 5.23
N SER A 205 -12.33 -11.16 4.38
CA SER A 205 -11.88 -11.31 3.01
C SER A 205 -10.36 -11.49 2.94
N ASN A 206 -9.85 -11.96 1.79
CA ASN A 206 -8.41 -12.08 1.57
C ASN A 206 -7.67 -10.74 1.72
N ASP A 207 -8.29 -9.64 1.29
CA ASP A 207 -7.72 -8.30 1.46
C ASP A 207 -7.70 -7.84 2.92
N GLU A 208 -8.72 -8.17 3.71
CA GLU A 208 -8.73 -7.89 5.14
C GLU A 208 -7.67 -8.70 5.90
N LEU A 209 -7.51 -9.98 5.56
CA LEU A 209 -6.45 -10.83 6.12
C LEU A 209 -5.06 -10.30 5.78
N LEU A 210 -4.82 -9.93 4.53
CA LEU A 210 -3.54 -9.33 4.12
C LEU A 210 -3.32 -7.97 4.80
N ALA A 211 -4.37 -7.18 4.98
CA ALA A 211 -4.30 -5.88 5.67
C ALA A 211 -3.84 -6.02 7.13
N LEU A 212 -4.26 -7.10 7.81
CA LEU A 212 -3.79 -7.43 9.16
C LEU A 212 -2.28 -7.70 9.20
N ILE A 213 -1.76 -8.40 8.18
CA ILE A 213 -0.32 -8.74 8.07
C ILE A 213 0.53 -7.50 7.80
N ILE A 214 0.17 -6.69 6.81
CA ILE A 214 0.96 -5.49 6.43
C ILE A 214 0.74 -4.31 7.39
N ARG A 215 -0.30 -4.38 8.24
CA ARG A 215 -0.69 -3.49 9.35
C ARG A 215 -1.03 -2.05 9.00
N THR A 216 -0.41 -1.48 7.97
CA THR A 216 -0.50 -0.06 7.63
C THR A 216 -0.55 0.11 6.12
N GLY A 217 -1.33 1.10 5.67
CA GLY A 217 -1.41 1.49 4.26
C GLY A 217 -0.25 2.38 3.81
N HIS A 218 -0.51 3.19 2.79
CA HIS A 218 0.37 4.23 2.26
C HIS A 218 -0.33 5.60 2.36
N GLN A 219 0.34 6.69 1.99
CA GLN A 219 -0.19 8.05 2.16
C GLN A 219 -1.58 8.28 1.52
N LYS A 220 -1.92 7.51 0.48
CA LYS A 220 -3.16 7.65 -0.33
C LYS A 220 -4.12 6.46 -0.21
N GLU A 221 -3.79 5.44 0.57
CA GLU A 221 -4.61 4.21 0.70
C GLU A 221 -4.42 3.62 2.09
N ASN A 222 -5.50 3.18 2.74
CA ASN A 222 -5.41 2.44 4.00
C ASN A 222 -4.91 1.00 3.75
N ALA A 223 -4.73 0.20 4.82
CA ALA A 223 -4.17 -1.15 4.65
C ALA A 223 -5.12 -2.09 3.87
N ILE A 224 -6.45 -1.94 4.04
CA ILE A 224 -7.47 -2.74 3.33
C ILE A 224 -7.46 -2.38 1.84
N GLU A 225 -7.48 -1.08 1.52
CA GLU A 225 -7.45 -0.58 0.14
C GLU A 225 -6.17 -1.02 -0.59
N MET A 226 -5.01 -0.91 0.09
CA MET A 226 -3.74 -1.40 -0.43
C MET A 226 -3.78 -2.91 -0.68
N SER A 227 -4.27 -3.69 0.28
CA SER A 227 -4.38 -5.14 0.15
C SER A 227 -5.33 -5.56 -0.97
N ASN A 228 -6.45 -4.86 -1.13
CA ASN A 228 -7.40 -5.08 -2.22
C ASN A 228 -6.74 -4.82 -3.58
N ARG A 229 -5.99 -3.70 -3.71
CA ARG A 229 -5.24 -3.38 -4.92
C ARG A 229 -4.20 -4.46 -5.24
N LEU A 230 -3.41 -4.89 -4.25
CA LEU A 230 -2.41 -5.95 -4.44
C LEU A 230 -3.04 -7.25 -4.94
N ILE A 231 -4.12 -7.69 -4.30
CA ILE A 231 -4.82 -8.92 -4.70
C ILE A 231 -5.44 -8.78 -6.08
N LYS A 232 -5.98 -7.61 -6.43
CA LYS A 232 -6.58 -7.35 -7.74
C LYS A 232 -5.53 -7.32 -8.86
N GLU A 233 -4.38 -6.72 -8.63
CA GLU A 233 -3.32 -6.55 -9.64
C GLU A 233 -2.48 -7.81 -9.84
N TYR A 234 -2.23 -8.56 -8.77
CA TYR A 234 -1.29 -9.68 -8.78
C TYR A 234 -1.97 -11.02 -8.50
N GLY A 235 -3.05 -11.05 -7.71
CA GLY A 235 -3.56 -12.30 -7.14
C GLY A 235 -2.62 -12.89 -6.10
N LEU A 236 -3.07 -13.92 -5.37
CA LEU A 236 -2.26 -14.55 -4.32
C LEU A 236 -1.06 -15.32 -4.90
N ASP A 237 -1.27 -16.03 -6.01
CA ASP A 237 -0.24 -16.87 -6.63
C ASP A 237 0.96 -16.03 -7.07
N LYS A 238 0.72 -14.99 -7.88
CA LYS A 238 1.80 -14.10 -8.34
C LYS A 238 2.45 -13.36 -7.18
N LEU A 239 1.68 -12.91 -6.18
CA LEU A 239 2.27 -12.26 -4.98
C LEU A 239 3.25 -13.19 -4.24
N SER A 240 2.99 -14.49 -4.28
CA SER A 240 3.83 -15.50 -3.62
C SER A 240 5.14 -15.76 -4.36
N ASP A 241 5.18 -15.49 -5.67
CA ASP A 241 6.34 -15.71 -6.54
C ASP A 241 7.27 -14.50 -6.65
N LEU A 242 6.80 -13.29 -6.28
CA LEU A 242 7.60 -12.07 -6.41
C LEU A 242 8.82 -12.08 -5.47
N SER A 243 9.96 -11.68 -6.02
CA SER A 243 11.19 -11.46 -5.25
C SER A 243 11.07 -10.23 -4.33
N LEU A 244 11.98 -10.15 -3.36
CA LEU A 244 12.08 -9.01 -2.45
C LEU A 244 12.26 -7.67 -3.18
N ASN A 245 12.96 -7.67 -4.33
CA ASN A 245 13.17 -6.45 -5.11
C ASN A 245 11.90 -6.06 -5.85
N GLU A 246 11.24 -7.01 -6.53
CA GLU A 246 9.99 -6.75 -7.24
C GLU A 246 8.87 -6.28 -6.30
N LEU A 247 8.78 -6.86 -5.10
CA LEU A 247 7.83 -6.39 -4.08
C LEU A 247 8.11 -4.95 -3.65
N GLN A 248 9.37 -4.54 -3.55
CA GLN A 248 9.74 -3.18 -3.14
C GLN A 248 9.51 -2.13 -4.25
N GLU A 249 9.39 -2.54 -5.51
CA GLU A 249 8.98 -1.67 -6.60
C GLU A 249 7.49 -1.32 -6.54
N ILE A 250 6.69 -2.11 -5.80
CA ILE A 250 5.26 -1.83 -5.63
C ILE A 250 5.07 -0.64 -4.70
N LYS A 251 4.35 0.37 -5.21
CA LYS A 251 4.01 1.57 -4.44
C LYS A 251 3.36 1.21 -3.10
N GLY A 252 3.96 1.72 -2.02
CA GLY A 252 3.47 1.51 -0.65
C GLY A 252 4.02 0.27 0.06
N ILE A 253 4.82 -0.55 -0.64
CA ILE A 253 5.51 -1.72 -0.10
C ILE A 253 7.00 -1.41 0.06
N GLY A 254 7.38 -0.99 1.27
CA GLY A 254 8.79 -0.91 1.64
C GLY A 254 9.33 -2.26 2.13
N PHE A 255 10.64 -2.29 2.41
CA PHE A 255 11.35 -3.49 2.90
C PHE A 255 10.59 -4.29 3.96
N ALA A 256 10.07 -3.63 5.00
CA ALA A 256 9.35 -4.31 6.08
C ALA A 256 8.11 -5.08 5.60
N LYS A 257 7.27 -4.47 4.75
CA LYS A 257 6.06 -5.11 4.22
C LYS A 257 6.40 -6.22 3.23
N ALA A 258 7.44 -6.02 2.41
CA ALA A 258 7.92 -7.05 1.49
C ALA A 258 8.39 -8.30 2.26
N CYS A 259 9.17 -8.13 3.35
CA CYS A 259 9.55 -9.23 4.23
C CYS A 259 8.34 -9.94 4.86
N GLN A 260 7.32 -9.19 5.29
CA GLN A 260 6.11 -9.78 5.85
C GLN A 260 5.36 -10.65 4.84
N ILE A 261 5.22 -10.19 3.59
CA ILE A 261 4.56 -10.94 2.51
C ILE A 261 5.34 -12.22 2.19
N ILE A 262 6.65 -12.13 2.02
CA ILE A 262 7.51 -13.30 1.77
C ILE A 262 7.41 -14.30 2.93
N ALA A 263 7.50 -13.82 4.18
CA ALA A 263 7.42 -14.67 5.35
C ALA A 263 6.06 -15.36 5.48
N LEU A 264 4.96 -14.67 5.14
CA LEU A 264 3.62 -15.24 5.14
C LEU A 264 3.52 -16.46 4.21
N PHE A 265 3.95 -16.31 2.95
CA PHE A 265 3.85 -17.39 1.97
C PHE A 265 4.81 -18.54 2.27
N GLU A 266 6.04 -18.24 2.67
CA GLU A 266 7.02 -19.27 3.06
C GLU A 266 6.55 -20.05 4.31
N PHE A 267 5.96 -19.37 5.30
CA PHE A 267 5.39 -20.02 6.46
C PHE A 267 4.23 -20.95 6.07
N ASN A 268 3.33 -20.49 5.21
CA ASN A 268 2.23 -21.33 4.70
C ASN A 268 2.76 -22.55 3.94
N LYS A 269 3.77 -22.37 3.09
CA LYS A 269 4.44 -23.46 2.37
C LYS A 269 5.02 -24.50 3.33
N ARG A 270 5.77 -24.07 4.36
CA ARG A 270 6.32 -24.98 5.39
C ARG A 270 5.24 -25.65 6.22
N HIS A 271 4.17 -24.94 6.56
CA HIS A 271 3.06 -25.52 7.29
C HIS A 271 2.35 -26.62 6.49
N ALA A 272 2.11 -26.37 5.20
CA ALA A 272 1.55 -27.35 4.29
C ALA A 272 2.42 -28.61 4.18
N ILE A 273 3.75 -28.47 4.15
CA ILE A 273 4.69 -29.59 4.19
C ILE A 273 4.59 -30.33 5.53
N SER A 274 4.62 -29.62 6.67
CA SER A 274 4.59 -30.24 8.00
C SER A 274 3.34 -31.09 8.26
N LYS A 275 2.17 -30.69 7.73
CA LYS A 275 0.94 -31.50 7.83
C LYS A 275 0.96 -32.75 6.95
N ARG A 276 1.85 -32.81 5.96
CA ARG A 276 1.98 -33.94 5.03
C ARG A 276 2.90 -35.03 5.58
N ASP A 277 3.84 -34.69 6.46
CA ASP A 277 4.75 -35.65 7.13
C ASP A 277 4.01 -36.73 7.96
N GLU A 278 2.77 -36.48 8.38
CA GLU A 278 1.97 -37.46 9.12
C GLU A 278 1.19 -38.43 8.22
N LYS A 279 0.98 -38.11 6.94
CA LYS A 279 0.15 -38.91 6.03
C LYS A 279 0.98 -39.97 5.31
N PRO A 280 0.58 -41.24 5.34
CA PRO A 280 1.27 -42.28 4.58
C PRO A 280 0.98 -42.13 3.09
N ILE A 281 2.01 -42.30 2.26
CA ILE A 281 1.89 -42.42 0.80
C ILE A 281 1.26 -43.78 0.47
N LYS A 282 0.10 -43.76 -0.18
CA LYS A 282 -0.65 -44.95 -0.60
C LYS A 282 -0.65 -45.14 -2.11
N CYS A 283 -0.61 -44.04 -2.86
CA CYS A 283 -0.66 -44.03 -4.32
C CYS A 283 0.20 -42.89 -4.91
N ALA A 284 0.38 -42.88 -6.23
CA ALA A 284 1.15 -41.84 -6.91
C ALA A 284 0.53 -40.45 -6.75
N LYS A 285 -0.81 -40.36 -6.63
CA LYS A 285 -1.49 -39.11 -6.35
C LYS A 285 -1.03 -38.48 -5.03
N ASP A 286 -0.77 -39.27 -3.99
CA ASP A 286 -0.26 -38.75 -2.72
C ASP A 286 1.16 -38.16 -2.90
N VAL A 287 1.99 -38.80 -3.73
CA VAL A 287 3.33 -38.30 -4.10
C VAL A 287 3.22 -36.98 -4.85
N TYR A 288 2.31 -36.90 -5.83
CA TYR A 288 2.08 -35.69 -6.60
C TYR A 288 1.61 -34.54 -5.71
N GLU A 289 0.61 -34.78 -4.86
CA GLU A 289 0.11 -33.77 -3.91
C GLU A 289 1.20 -33.31 -2.95
N TYR A 290 2.09 -34.21 -2.50
CA TYR A 290 3.24 -33.88 -1.67
C TYR A 290 4.25 -33.00 -2.43
N ALA A 291 4.69 -33.45 -3.61
CA ALA A 291 5.83 -32.87 -4.32
C ALA A 291 5.49 -31.66 -5.20
N GLN A 292 4.25 -31.54 -5.70
CA GLN A 292 3.87 -30.46 -6.61
C GLN A 292 4.18 -29.07 -6.02
N PRO A 293 3.83 -28.73 -4.77
CA PRO A 293 4.13 -27.39 -4.24
C PRO A 293 5.62 -27.15 -3.95
N LEU A 294 6.41 -28.22 -3.89
CA LEU A 294 7.86 -28.14 -3.71
C LEU A 294 8.57 -27.83 -5.02
N LEU A 295 8.07 -28.42 -6.12
CA LEU A 295 8.72 -28.42 -7.42
C LEU A 295 8.04 -27.53 -8.47
N SER A 296 6.80 -27.08 -8.22
CA SER A 296 6.09 -26.15 -9.10
C SER A 296 6.82 -24.81 -9.21
N GLY A 297 6.80 -24.22 -10.41
CA GLY A 297 7.46 -22.94 -10.70
C GLY A 297 8.99 -23.00 -10.79
N LYS A 298 9.61 -24.18 -10.67
CA LYS A 298 11.06 -24.34 -10.87
C LYS A 298 11.41 -24.32 -12.35
N ASP A 299 12.37 -23.48 -12.71
CA ASP A 299 12.88 -23.29 -14.08
C ASP A 299 13.91 -24.36 -14.51
N LYS A 300 14.33 -25.21 -13.58
CA LYS A 300 15.24 -26.35 -13.79
C LYS A 300 14.60 -27.65 -13.33
N GLU A 301 15.05 -28.75 -13.92
CA GLU A 301 14.74 -30.09 -13.42
C GLU A 301 15.38 -30.28 -12.04
N HIS A 302 14.62 -30.81 -11.09
CA HIS A 302 15.06 -31.14 -9.75
C HIS A 302 14.75 -32.61 -9.50
N PHE A 303 15.77 -33.41 -9.19
CA PHE A 303 15.61 -34.80 -8.80
C PHE A 303 15.58 -34.89 -7.27
N MET A 304 14.43 -35.26 -6.73
CA MET A 304 14.11 -35.34 -5.31
C MET A 304 13.90 -36.79 -4.87
N ILE A 305 14.25 -37.09 -3.63
CA ILE A 305 13.91 -38.34 -2.97
C ILE A 305 12.98 -38.04 -1.81
N LEU A 306 11.90 -38.82 -1.69
CA LEU A 306 11.11 -38.92 -0.46
C LEU A 306 11.57 -40.16 0.31
N HIS A 307 12.12 -39.95 1.49
CA HIS A 307 12.48 -41.01 2.43
C HIS A 307 11.26 -41.43 3.22
N LEU A 308 10.99 -42.73 3.29
CA LEU A 308 9.77 -43.25 3.92
C LEU A 308 10.07 -44.10 5.16
N ASP A 309 9.22 -43.99 6.18
CA ASP A 309 9.19 -44.92 7.31
C ASP A 309 8.51 -46.25 6.95
N SER A 310 8.43 -47.18 7.92
CA SER A 310 7.77 -48.48 7.75
C SER A 310 6.26 -48.42 7.54
N LYS A 311 5.64 -47.25 7.72
CA LYS A 311 4.23 -46.97 7.44
C LYS A 311 4.04 -46.15 6.16
N ASN A 312 5.08 -45.99 5.34
CA ASN A 312 5.12 -45.16 4.13
C ASN A 312 4.89 -43.66 4.37
N ARG A 313 5.16 -43.15 5.57
CA ARG A 313 5.13 -41.70 5.84
C ARG A 313 6.45 -41.07 5.44
N VAL A 314 6.40 -39.87 4.87
CA VAL A 314 7.61 -39.12 4.52
C VAL A 314 8.29 -38.70 5.81
N ILE A 315 9.53 -39.15 6.00
CA ILE A 315 10.38 -38.73 7.13
C ILE A 315 11.33 -37.61 6.73
N LYS A 316 11.62 -37.48 5.43
CA LYS A 316 12.44 -36.43 4.85
C LYS A 316 12.24 -36.37 3.34
N ASP A 317 12.26 -35.17 2.76
CA ASP A 317 12.51 -34.96 1.34
C ASP A 317 13.90 -34.31 1.11
N GLU A 318 14.57 -34.72 0.03
CA GLU A 318 15.91 -34.22 -0.30
C GLU A 318 16.12 -34.07 -1.80
N ILE A 319 16.61 -32.92 -2.24
CA ILE A 319 17.03 -32.67 -3.62
C ILE A 319 18.45 -33.23 -3.81
N ILE A 320 18.59 -34.21 -4.70
CA ILE A 320 19.86 -34.88 -5.03
C ILE A 320 20.55 -34.21 -6.21
N SER A 321 19.78 -33.69 -7.17
CA SER A 321 20.32 -33.05 -8.37
C SER A 321 19.44 -31.91 -8.86
N ILE A 322 20.07 -30.90 -9.48
CA ILE A 322 19.42 -29.75 -10.11
C ILE A 322 20.04 -29.53 -11.49
N GLY A 323 19.21 -29.34 -12.51
CA GLY A 323 19.60 -29.24 -13.91
C GLY A 323 19.26 -30.49 -14.71
N ILE A 324 19.67 -30.53 -15.97
CA ILE A 324 19.30 -31.59 -16.93
C ILE A 324 19.62 -32.97 -16.34
N LEU A 325 18.61 -33.82 -16.22
CA LEU A 325 18.72 -35.23 -15.86
C LEU A 325 19.62 -35.94 -16.88
N ASN A 326 20.90 -36.07 -16.53
CA ASN A 326 21.84 -36.93 -17.23
C ASN A 326 22.21 -38.08 -16.29
N ALA A 327 22.42 -39.28 -16.85
CA ALA A 327 22.76 -40.49 -16.08
C ALA A 327 24.01 -40.35 -15.19
N SER A 328 24.83 -39.32 -15.37
CA SER A 328 25.99 -38.98 -14.53
C SER A 328 25.61 -38.21 -13.25
N LEU A 329 24.51 -37.44 -13.26
CA LEU A 329 24.12 -36.53 -12.18
C LEU A 329 23.32 -37.21 -11.07
N VAL A 330 22.52 -38.24 -11.38
CA VAL A 330 21.76 -39.04 -10.39
C VAL A 330 22.44 -40.37 -10.13
N HIS A 331 23.54 -40.33 -9.37
CA HIS A 331 24.33 -41.53 -9.08
C HIS A 331 23.71 -42.34 -7.92
N PRO A 332 23.57 -43.69 -8.02
CA PRO A 332 22.99 -44.50 -6.94
C PRO A 332 23.65 -44.30 -5.57
N ARG A 333 24.98 -44.10 -5.56
CA ARG A 333 25.74 -43.74 -4.35
C ARG A 333 25.16 -42.54 -3.60
N GLU A 334 24.76 -41.47 -4.27
CA GLU A 334 24.23 -40.28 -3.58
C GLU A 334 22.80 -40.52 -3.09
N VAL A 335 21.96 -41.14 -3.95
CA VAL A 335 20.58 -41.53 -3.63
C VAL A 335 20.53 -42.40 -2.37
N PHE A 336 21.29 -43.50 -2.35
CA PHE A 336 21.22 -44.47 -1.27
C PHE A 336 22.08 -44.08 -0.06
N LYS A 337 23.12 -43.26 -0.21
CA LYS A 337 23.83 -42.68 0.94
C LYS A 337 22.87 -41.85 1.79
N SER A 338 22.04 -41.03 1.15
CA SER A 338 21.01 -40.28 1.87
C SER A 338 19.98 -41.23 2.50
N ALA A 339 19.43 -42.19 1.73
CA ALA A 339 18.45 -43.14 2.26
C ALA A 339 18.93 -43.93 3.49
N ILE A 340 20.19 -44.36 3.49
CA ILE A 340 20.82 -45.04 4.62
C ILE A 340 20.99 -44.09 5.81
N LYS A 341 21.47 -42.86 5.58
CA LYS A 341 21.67 -41.84 6.63
C LYS A 341 20.36 -41.55 7.36
N GLU A 342 19.26 -41.46 6.63
CA GLU A 342 17.94 -41.15 7.18
C GLU A 342 17.20 -42.40 7.70
N SER A 343 17.84 -43.57 7.69
CA SER A 343 17.24 -44.85 8.12
C SER A 343 15.91 -45.16 7.40
N ALA A 344 15.84 -44.82 6.11
CA ALA A 344 14.64 -45.00 5.30
C ALA A 344 14.31 -46.49 5.11
N ASN A 345 13.06 -46.87 5.37
CA ASN A 345 12.54 -48.21 5.07
C ASN A 345 12.34 -48.40 3.55
N ALA A 346 11.93 -47.33 2.87
CA ALA A 346 11.73 -47.29 1.43
C ALA A 346 11.91 -45.85 0.93
N ILE A 347 12.01 -45.68 -0.39
CA ILE A 347 12.10 -44.37 -1.02
C ILE A 347 11.11 -44.22 -2.18
N VAL A 348 10.72 -42.99 -2.48
CA VAL A 348 10.06 -42.61 -3.74
C VAL A 348 10.97 -41.63 -4.46
N LEU A 349 11.18 -41.86 -5.74
CA LEU A 349 11.91 -40.94 -6.62
C LEU A 349 10.91 -39.93 -7.18
N VAL A 350 11.29 -38.66 -7.25
CA VAL A 350 10.44 -37.61 -7.84
C VAL A 350 11.31 -36.67 -8.66
N HIS A 351 10.85 -36.26 -9.84
CA HIS A 351 11.43 -35.10 -10.51
C HIS A 351 10.38 -34.28 -11.25
N ASN A 352 10.68 -33.01 -11.51
CA ASN A 352 9.84 -32.15 -12.33
C ASN A 352 10.41 -31.97 -13.73
N HIS A 353 9.54 -31.80 -14.71
CA HIS A 353 9.88 -31.29 -16.03
C HIS A 353 9.47 -29.81 -16.14
N PRO A 354 10.42 -28.88 -16.33
CA PRO A 354 10.09 -27.46 -16.55
C PRO A 354 9.19 -27.20 -17.76
N SER A 355 9.17 -28.12 -18.74
CA SER A 355 8.25 -28.07 -19.89
C SER A 355 6.77 -28.21 -19.48
N GLY A 356 6.51 -28.79 -18.31
CA GLY A 356 5.17 -29.09 -17.81
C GLY A 356 4.58 -30.41 -18.30
N ASP A 357 5.26 -31.12 -19.20
CA ASP A 357 4.87 -32.46 -19.66
C ASP A 357 5.47 -33.54 -18.75
N ALA A 358 4.65 -34.46 -18.26
CA ALA A 358 5.07 -35.52 -17.34
C ALA A 358 5.52 -36.81 -18.05
N GLU A 359 5.48 -36.88 -19.39
CA GLU A 359 5.90 -38.07 -20.12
C GLU A 359 7.40 -38.38 -19.89
N PRO A 360 7.77 -39.63 -19.54
CA PRO A 360 9.15 -39.98 -19.21
C PRO A 360 10.04 -40.00 -20.47
N SER A 361 11.25 -39.47 -20.33
CA SER A 361 12.31 -39.66 -21.32
C SER A 361 12.97 -41.04 -21.19
N LYS A 362 13.76 -41.42 -22.19
CA LYS A 362 14.57 -42.64 -22.12
C LYS A 362 15.59 -42.59 -20.97
N VAL A 363 16.10 -41.40 -20.66
CA VAL A 363 17.04 -41.21 -19.56
C VAL A 363 16.36 -41.47 -18.21
N ASP A 364 15.10 -41.06 -18.06
CA ASP A 364 14.33 -41.31 -16.84
C ASP A 364 14.13 -42.81 -16.62
N GLU A 365 13.80 -43.55 -17.69
CA GLU A 365 13.70 -45.01 -17.62
C GLU A 365 15.01 -45.67 -17.19
N ASP A 366 16.13 -45.28 -17.80
CA ASP A 366 17.43 -45.86 -17.52
C ASP A 366 17.89 -45.57 -16.08
N VAL A 367 17.67 -44.33 -15.62
CA VAL A 367 17.94 -43.93 -14.23
C VAL A 367 17.06 -44.73 -13.26
N THR A 368 15.76 -44.84 -13.55
CA THR A 368 14.80 -45.60 -12.73
C THR A 368 15.23 -47.04 -12.58
N ASN A 369 15.53 -47.72 -13.70
CA ASN A 369 15.93 -49.12 -13.72
C ASN A 369 17.21 -49.35 -12.91
N ARG A 370 18.23 -48.50 -13.13
CA ARG A 370 19.50 -48.58 -12.41
C ARG A 370 19.33 -48.40 -10.90
N LEU A 371 18.50 -47.43 -10.49
CA LEU A 371 18.22 -47.19 -9.07
C LEU A 371 17.39 -48.33 -8.46
N ASN A 372 16.41 -48.87 -9.19
CA ASN A 372 15.57 -49.97 -8.73
C ASN A 372 16.40 -51.23 -8.46
N GLU A 373 17.31 -51.61 -9.38
CA GLU A 373 18.23 -52.72 -9.17
C GLU A 373 19.18 -52.49 -7.98
N THR A 374 19.67 -51.26 -7.81
CA THR A 374 20.50 -50.91 -6.65
C THR A 374 19.71 -50.99 -5.33
N GLY A 375 18.44 -50.55 -5.34
CA GLY A 375 17.56 -50.63 -4.17
C GLY A 375 17.28 -52.05 -3.74
N LYS A 376 17.10 -52.98 -4.70
CA LYS A 376 16.99 -54.41 -4.43
C LYS A 376 18.24 -54.96 -3.72
N LEU A 377 19.44 -54.59 -4.19
CA LEU A 377 20.72 -55.01 -3.60
C LEU A 377 20.88 -54.50 -2.16
N LEU A 378 20.52 -53.24 -1.91
CA LEU A 378 20.64 -52.60 -0.59
C LEU A 378 19.46 -52.90 0.35
N LYS A 379 18.43 -53.61 -0.13
CA LYS A 379 17.16 -53.85 0.57
C LYS A 379 16.45 -52.56 0.99
N ILE A 380 16.56 -51.51 0.18
CA ILE A 380 15.81 -50.26 0.31
C ILE A 380 14.90 -50.17 -0.90
N LYS A 381 13.61 -50.48 -0.71
CA LYS A 381 12.65 -50.57 -1.82
C LYS A 381 12.40 -49.18 -2.42
N ILE A 382 12.41 -49.09 -3.75
CA ILE A 382 11.84 -47.95 -4.45
C ILE A 382 10.35 -48.23 -4.64
N ILE A 383 9.49 -47.44 -3.98
CA ILE A 383 8.03 -47.61 -4.05
C ILE A 383 7.48 -47.13 -5.38
N ASP A 384 8.01 -46.02 -5.88
CA ASP A 384 7.62 -45.44 -7.16
C ASP A 384 8.69 -44.47 -7.66
N HIS A 385 8.57 -44.09 -8.93
CA HIS A 385 9.18 -42.91 -9.51
C HIS A 385 8.08 -42.06 -10.15
N VAL A 386 7.93 -40.82 -9.69
CA VAL A 386 6.87 -39.92 -10.13
C VAL A 386 7.44 -38.69 -10.82
N ILE A 387 7.00 -38.42 -12.04
CA ILE A 387 7.34 -37.20 -12.79
C ILE A 387 6.22 -36.18 -12.57
N ILE A 388 6.60 -34.96 -12.19
CA ILE A 388 5.69 -33.85 -11.91
C ILE A 388 5.68 -32.90 -13.12
N GLY A 389 4.54 -32.83 -13.80
CA GLY A 389 4.26 -31.81 -14.81
C GLY A 389 3.55 -30.61 -14.20
N LYS A 390 2.92 -29.78 -15.04
CA LYS A 390 2.24 -28.56 -14.58
C LYS A 390 0.99 -28.86 -13.75
N ASP A 391 0.06 -29.62 -14.34
CA ASP A 391 -1.23 -29.98 -13.75
C ASP A 391 -1.48 -31.51 -13.81
N ASN A 392 -0.42 -32.29 -14.04
CA ASN A 392 -0.44 -33.74 -14.19
C ASN A 392 0.81 -34.40 -13.59
N TYR A 393 0.81 -35.73 -13.56
CA TYR A 393 1.97 -36.53 -13.18
C TYR A 393 2.02 -37.84 -13.97
N TYR A 394 3.20 -38.46 -13.98
CA TYR A 394 3.40 -39.82 -14.48
C TYR A 394 4.00 -40.70 -13.38
N SER A 395 3.44 -41.89 -13.16
CA SER A 395 3.94 -42.88 -12.21
C SER A 395 4.51 -44.08 -12.94
N PHE A 396 5.78 -44.42 -12.65
CA PHE A 396 6.39 -45.63 -13.18
C PHE A 396 5.74 -46.90 -12.64
N ARG A 397 5.27 -46.90 -11.39
CA ARG A 397 4.58 -48.05 -10.80
C ARG A 397 3.20 -48.27 -11.40
N GLU A 398 2.39 -47.24 -11.57
CA GLU A 398 1.06 -47.36 -12.20
C GLU A 398 1.16 -47.84 -13.66
N ASN A 399 2.27 -47.50 -14.33
CA ASN A 399 2.61 -47.95 -15.68
C ASN A 399 3.50 -49.22 -15.69
N GLN A 400 3.56 -49.98 -14.59
CA GLN A 400 4.20 -51.30 -14.48
C GLN A 400 5.71 -51.36 -14.79
N LYS A 401 6.44 -50.25 -14.66
CA LYS A 401 7.90 -50.19 -14.85
C LYS A 401 8.69 -50.39 -13.56
N ILE A 402 8.03 -50.35 -12.40
CA ILE A 402 8.58 -50.71 -11.09
C ILE A 402 7.66 -51.77 -10.45
N THR A 403 8.26 -52.86 -9.97
CA THR A 403 7.60 -53.99 -9.26
C THR A 403 7.82 -53.95 -7.75
#